data_AF-A0AAT9HB15-F1
#
_entry.id   AF-A0AAT9HB15-F1
#
_cell.length_a   1.000
_cell.length_b   1.000
_cell.length_c   1.000
_cell.angle_alpha   90.00
_cell.angle_beta   90.00
_cell.angle_gamma   90.00
#
_symmetry.space_group_name_H-M   'P 1'
#
loop_
_entity.id
_entity.type
_entity.pdbx_description
1 polymer ?
#
loop_
_entity_poly.entity_id
_entity_poly.type
_entity_poly.pdbx_seq_one_letter_code
_entity_poly.pdbx_strand_id
1 'polypeptide(L)'
;MATDARRKEVYWARYADSRTRLTEPAVDRPADIAGQVAGLPAVGAGALLYPDTFPRAHEPEHVSAAALARLAAERLAAGEELPEPRPLYLRRPDAQVPKNYKVVTPK
;
A
#
# COMPACT_ATOMS: atom_id res chain seq x y z
N MET A 1 -3.39 -7.45 -0.86
CA MET A 1 -2.99 -6.52 0.22
C MET A 1 -3.38 -5.11 -0.22
N ALA A 2 -3.91 -4.29 0.70
CA ALA A 2 -4.29 -2.91 0.44
C ALA A 2 -3.95 -1.98 1.62
N THR A 3 -3.27 -0.86 1.39
CA THR A 3 -2.97 0.16 2.42
C THR A 3 -3.64 1.50 2.09
N ASP A 4 -3.87 2.32 3.12
CA ASP A 4 -4.46 3.66 2.95
C ASP A 4 -3.51 4.56 2.13
N ALA A 5 -3.95 4.97 0.94
CA ALA A 5 -3.20 5.93 0.10
C ALA A 5 -3.62 7.38 0.34
N ARG A 6 -4.52 7.62 1.31
CA ARG A 6 -5.25 8.86 1.56
C ARG A 6 -6.16 9.20 0.36
N ARG A 7 -6.86 10.34 0.43
CA ARG A 7 -7.69 10.88 -0.68
C ARG A 7 -8.71 9.90 -1.29
N LYS A 8 -9.23 8.99 -0.48
CA LYS A 8 -10.19 7.95 -0.88
C LYS A 8 -9.62 6.91 -1.86
N GLU A 9 -8.31 6.67 -1.78
CA GLU A 9 -7.58 5.71 -2.60
C GLU A 9 -6.87 4.67 -1.72
N VAL A 10 -6.49 3.55 -2.33
CA VAL A 10 -5.68 2.50 -1.69
C VAL A 10 -4.48 2.17 -2.55
N TYR A 11 -3.33 1.94 -1.92
CA TYR A 11 -2.22 1.24 -2.58
C TYR A 11 -2.51 -0.25 -2.50
N TRP A 12 -2.47 -0.97 -3.61
CA TRP A 12 -2.88 -2.36 -3.64
C TRP A 12 -2.08 -3.22 -4.61
N ALA A 13 -2.03 -4.52 -4.31
CA ALA A 13 -1.58 -5.57 -5.22
C ALA A 13 -2.18 -6.93 -4.80
N ARG A 14 -2.31 -7.84 -5.76
CA ARG A 14 -2.72 -9.22 -5.52
C ARG A 14 -1.51 -10.13 -5.37
N TYR A 15 -1.67 -11.14 -4.53
CA TYR A 15 -0.64 -12.12 -4.22
C TYR A 15 -1.29 -13.50 -4.26
N ALA A 16 -0.59 -14.49 -4.84
CA ALA A 16 -1.01 -15.88 -4.76
C ALA A 16 -0.73 -16.46 -3.38
N ASP A 17 0.37 -16.02 -2.77
CA ASP A 17 0.88 -16.47 -1.49
C ASP A 17 1.78 -15.39 -0.86
N SER A 18 2.45 -15.73 0.26
CA SER A 18 3.36 -14.83 0.98
C SER A 18 4.56 -14.27 0.19
N ARG A 19 4.86 -14.80 -1.00
CA ARG A 19 6.08 -14.56 -1.79
C ARG A 19 5.77 -14.18 -3.23
N THR A 20 4.65 -14.64 -3.77
CA THR A 20 4.32 -14.49 -5.20
C THR A 20 3.33 -13.35 -5.43
N ARG A 21 3.81 -12.22 -5.95
CA ARG A 21 2.98 -11.10 -6.39
C ARG A 21 2.42 -11.37 -7.79
N LEU A 22 1.11 -11.16 -7.98
CA LEU A 22 0.37 -11.45 -9.23
C LEU A 22 0.10 -10.21 -10.09
N THR A 23 0.08 -9.03 -9.47
CA THR A 23 -0.13 -7.75 -10.17
C THR A 23 0.94 -6.77 -9.76
N GLU A 24 1.27 -5.82 -10.63
CA GLU A 24 2.10 -4.70 -10.17
C GLU A 24 1.39 -3.89 -9.06
N PRO A 25 2.15 -3.26 -8.16
CA PRO A 25 1.60 -2.31 -7.20
C PRO A 25 0.91 -1.15 -7.93
N ALA A 26 -0.32 -0.85 -7.53
CA ALA A 26 -1.15 0.19 -8.12
C ALA A 26 -1.78 1.09 -7.04
N VAL A 27 -2.34 2.22 -7.47
CA VAL A 27 -3.13 3.13 -6.62
C VAL A 27 -4.41 3.47 -7.34
N ASP A 28 -5.55 3.16 -6.71
CA ASP A 28 -6.87 3.35 -7.30
C ASP A 28 -7.90 3.63 -6.21
N ARG A 29 -9.09 4.09 -6.60
CA ARG A 29 -10.22 4.13 -5.68
C ARG A 29 -10.72 2.70 -5.43
N PRO A 30 -11.15 2.37 -4.20
CA PRO A 30 -11.70 1.05 -3.87
C PRO A 30 -12.83 0.61 -4.83
N ALA A 31 -13.74 1.52 -5.15
CA ALA A 31 -14.85 1.24 -6.07
C ALA A 31 -14.39 0.83 -7.48
N ASP A 32 -13.26 1.38 -7.96
CA ASP A 32 -12.73 1.13 -9.30
C ASP A 32 -12.08 -0.27 -9.40
N ILE A 33 -11.71 -0.87 -8.26
CA ILE A 33 -11.03 -2.18 -8.19
C ILE A 33 -11.91 -3.28 -7.59
N ALA A 34 -13.16 -2.99 -7.19
CA ALA A 34 -14.04 -3.93 -6.50
C ALA A 34 -14.19 -5.27 -7.24
N GLY A 35 -14.37 -5.24 -8.57
CA GLY A 35 -14.46 -6.47 -9.38
C GLY A 35 -13.17 -7.31 -9.42
N GLN A 36 -12.01 -6.70 -9.16
CA GLN A 36 -10.71 -7.38 -9.20
C GLN A 36 -10.36 -8.06 -7.87
N VAL A 37 -10.97 -7.60 -6.78
CA VAL A 37 -10.67 -8.05 -5.41
C VAL A 37 -11.86 -8.71 -4.71
N ALA A 38 -13.04 -8.70 -5.33
CA ALA A 38 -14.26 -9.31 -4.81
C ALA A 38 -14.03 -10.77 -4.36
N GLY A 39 -14.41 -11.07 -3.13
CA GLY A 39 -14.32 -12.42 -2.55
C GLY A 39 -12.92 -12.88 -2.13
N LEU A 40 -11.86 -12.10 -2.42
CA LEU A 40 -10.50 -12.42 -2.02
C LEU A 40 -10.24 -12.02 -0.56
N PRO A 41 -9.44 -12.79 0.20
CA PRO A 41 -8.89 -12.33 1.47
C PRO A 41 -8.07 -11.05 1.27
N ALA A 42 -8.24 -10.08 2.16
CA ALA A 42 -7.51 -8.82 2.12
C ALA A 42 -6.90 -8.50 3.47
N VAL A 43 -5.74 -7.84 3.45
CA VAL A 43 -5.00 -7.38 4.64
C VAL A 43 -4.51 -5.96 4.40
N GLY A 44 -4.27 -5.22 5.48
CA GLY A 44 -3.77 -3.85 5.48
C GLY A 44 -4.85 -2.80 5.78
N ALA A 45 -4.41 -1.64 6.28
CA ALA A 45 -5.30 -0.53 6.67
C ALA A 45 -6.30 -0.11 5.59
N GLY A 46 -5.89 -0.12 4.32
CA GLY A 46 -6.78 0.22 3.20
C GLY A 46 -7.90 -0.80 3.05
N ALA A 47 -7.64 -2.09 3.29
CA ALA A 47 -8.68 -3.11 3.25
C ALA A 47 -9.72 -2.91 4.36
N LEU A 48 -9.28 -2.60 5.57
CA LEU A 48 -10.15 -2.35 6.73
C LEU A 48 -11.00 -1.08 6.57
N LEU A 49 -10.48 -0.05 5.91
CA LEU A 49 -11.21 1.22 5.68
C LEU A 49 -12.36 1.11 4.67
N TYR A 50 -12.34 0.11 3.78
CA TYR A 50 -13.35 -0.03 2.70
C TYR A 50 -13.96 -1.44 2.70
N PRO A 51 -14.76 -1.80 3.72
CA PRO A 51 -15.30 -3.15 3.89
C PRO A 51 -16.22 -3.58 2.74
N ASP A 52 -16.91 -2.64 2.09
CA ASP A 52 -17.76 -2.93 0.91
C ASP A 52 -16.93 -3.43 -0.28
N THR A 53 -15.68 -2.94 -0.42
CA THR A 53 -14.74 -3.39 -1.46
C THR A 53 -13.98 -4.64 -1.01
N PHE A 54 -13.65 -4.72 0.28
CA PHE A 54 -12.84 -5.79 0.88
C PHE A 54 -13.62 -6.53 1.97
N PRO A 55 -14.67 -7.30 1.63
CA PRO A 55 -15.55 -7.93 2.62
C PRO A 55 -14.86 -9.02 3.46
N ARG A 56 -13.67 -9.46 3.03
CA ARG A 56 -12.83 -10.45 3.74
C ARG A 56 -11.53 -9.83 4.26
N ALA A 57 -11.57 -8.54 4.59
CA ALA A 57 -10.47 -7.86 5.26
C ALA A 57 -10.22 -8.47 6.65
N HIS A 58 -8.96 -8.67 6.99
CA HIS A 58 -8.52 -9.17 8.30
C HIS A 58 -7.11 -8.64 8.63
N GLU A 59 -6.66 -8.89 9.86
CA GLU A 59 -5.30 -8.59 10.29
C GLU A 59 -4.24 -9.31 9.45
N PRO A 60 -3.02 -8.74 9.32
CA PRO A 60 -2.54 -7.52 9.98
C PRO A 60 -2.90 -6.23 9.24
N GLU A 61 -3.03 -5.14 10.00
CA GLU A 61 -3.22 -3.78 9.44
C GLU A 61 -1.93 -3.18 8.89
N HIS A 62 -0.81 -3.46 9.56
CA HIS A 62 0.49 -2.88 9.26
C HIS A 62 1.54 -3.95 8.96
N VAL A 63 2.56 -3.56 8.21
CA VAL A 63 3.66 -4.45 7.84
C VAL A 63 4.55 -4.72 9.05
N SER A 64 4.86 -5.99 9.29
CA SER A 64 5.82 -6.39 10.33
C SER A 64 7.25 -6.15 9.86
N ALA A 65 8.02 -5.37 10.63
CA ALA A 65 9.46 -5.18 10.39
C ALA A 65 10.23 -6.50 10.45
N ALA A 66 9.85 -7.40 11.37
CA ALA A 66 10.47 -8.72 11.48
C ALA A 66 10.20 -9.58 10.23
N ALA A 67 9.00 -9.51 9.65
CA ALA A 67 8.69 -10.22 8.42
C ALA A 67 9.49 -9.68 7.22
N LEU A 68 9.69 -8.37 7.14
CA LEU A 68 10.55 -7.74 6.11
C LEU A 68 12.01 -8.17 6.27
N ALA A 69 12.55 -8.12 7.48
CA ALA A 69 13.92 -8.54 7.77
C ALA A 69 14.15 -10.02 7.44
N ARG A 70 13.19 -10.89 7.79
CA ARG A 70 13.24 -12.32 7.47
C ARG A 70 13.24 -12.56 5.96
N LEU A 71 12.36 -11.88 5.20
CA LEU A 71 12.34 -11.99 3.74
C LEU A 71 13.67 -11.52 3.12
N ALA A 72 14.24 -10.42 3.60
CA ALA A 72 15.52 -9.93 3.13
C ALA A 72 16.66 -10.92 3.41
N ALA A 73 16.71 -11.47 4.63
CA ALA A 73 17.70 -12.47 5.02
C ALA A 73 17.58 -13.75 4.17
N GLU A 74 16.36 -14.23 3.92
CA GLU A 74 16.09 -15.39 3.04
C GLU A 74 16.66 -15.16 1.62
N ARG A 75 16.41 -13.98 1.04
CA ARG A 75 16.91 -13.63 -0.32
C ARG A 75 18.43 -13.53 -0.39
N LEU A 76 19.04 -12.84 0.58
CA LEU A 76 20.50 -12.70 0.65
C LEU A 76 21.17 -14.07 0.81
N ALA A 77 20.61 -14.96 1.62
CA ALA A 77 21.11 -16.33 1.78
C ALA A 77 20.99 -17.18 0.50
N ALA A 78 20.00 -16.88 -0.34
CA ALA A 78 19.84 -17.50 -1.66
C ALA A 78 20.77 -16.89 -2.74
N GLY A 79 21.58 -15.88 -2.40
CA GLY A 79 22.44 -15.17 -3.35
C GLY A 79 21.68 -14.19 -4.25
N GLU A 80 20.44 -13.85 -3.92
CA GLU A 80 19.67 -12.85 -4.65
C GLU A 80 20.11 -11.43 -4.26
N GLU A 81 20.19 -10.54 -5.23
CA GLU A 81 20.39 -9.11 -4.98
C GLU A 81 19.08 -8.45 -4.53
N LEU A 82 19.15 -7.64 -3.48
CA LEU A 82 18.04 -6.79 -3.09
C LEU A 82 17.93 -5.61 -4.06
N PRO A 83 16.71 -5.15 -4.38
CA PRO A 83 16.52 -4.00 -5.25
C PRO A 83 17.16 -2.74 -4.63
N GLU A 84 17.62 -1.83 -5.49
CA GLU A 84 18.05 -0.51 -5.05
C GLU A 84 16.95 0.18 -4.22
N PRO A 85 17.31 1.01 -3.23
CA PRO A 85 16.36 1.69 -2.34
C PRO A 85 15.67 2.87 -3.04
N ARG A 86 15.05 2.61 -4.19
CA ARG A 86 14.27 3.57 -4.96
C ARG A 86 12.82 3.57 -4.45
N PRO A 87 12.32 4.71 -3.94
CA PRO A 87 10.93 4.77 -3.48
C PRO A 87 9.97 4.62 -4.66
N LEU A 88 8.91 3.84 -4.46
CA LEU A 88 7.83 3.67 -5.42
C LEU A 88 6.65 4.59 -5.06
N TYR A 89 6.69 5.81 -5.57
CA TYR A 89 5.59 6.77 -5.42
C TYR A 89 4.57 6.57 -6.55
N LEU A 90 3.50 5.81 -6.26
CA LEU A 90 2.46 5.52 -7.25
C LEU A 90 1.47 6.68 -7.42
N ARG A 91 1.17 7.41 -6.34
CA ARG A 91 0.25 8.54 -6.41
C ARG A 91 0.95 9.73 -7.06
N ARG A 92 0.26 10.39 -7.99
CA ARG A 92 0.75 11.66 -8.54
C ARG A 92 0.85 12.71 -7.42
N PRO A 93 1.88 13.57 -7.46
CA PRO A 93 1.99 14.68 -6.52
C PRO A 93 0.77 15.59 -6.71
N ASP A 94 0.07 15.82 -5.61
CA ASP A 94 -1.12 16.66 -5.51
C ASP A 94 -0.87 17.89 -4.63
N ALA A 95 0.39 18.09 -4.22
CA ALA A 95 0.83 19.25 -3.47
C ALA A 95 0.76 20.48 -4.38
N GLN A 96 -0.03 21.47 -3.96
CA GLN A 96 -0.09 22.77 -4.61
C GLN A 96 0.78 23.76 -3.84
N VAL A 97 1.51 24.60 -4.58
CA VAL A 97 2.25 25.71 -3.98
C VAL A 97 1.22 26.66 -3.33
N PRO A 98 1.35 26.99 -2.04
CA PRO A 98 0.48 27.94 -1.38
C PRO A 98 0.50 29.28 -2.15
N LYS A 99 -0.67 29.78 -2.56
CA LYS A 99 -0.77 31.06 -3.29
C LYS A 99 -0.41 32.28 -2.43
N ASN A 100 -0.53 32.14 -1.11
CA ASN A 100 -0.28 33.21 -0.15
C ASN A 100 0.72 32.73 0.90
N TYR A 101 1.55 33.67 1.38
CA TYR A 101 2.39 33.45 2.56
C TYR A 101 1.52 33.18 3.78
N LYS A 102 1.92 32.22 4.62
CA LYS A 102 1.28 31.98 5.91
C LYS A 102 1.56 33.18 6.81
N VAL A 103 0.54 34.01 7.03
CA VAL A 103 0.63 35.13 7.97
C VAL A 103 0.74 34.57 9.38
N VAL A 104 1.82 34.92 10.09
CA VAL A 104 2.00 34.59 11.50
C VAL A 104 1.66 35.86 12.28
N THR A 105 0.60 35.82 13.10
CA THR A 105 0.25 36.95 13.96
C THR A 105 1.28 37.03 15.10
N PRO A 106 1.92 38.20 15.35
CA PRO A 106 2.73 38.39 16.54
C PRO A 106 1.84 38.26 17.80
N LYS A 107 2.40 37.73 18.89
CA LYS A 107 1.75 37.66 20.20
C LYS A 107 1.59 39.05 20.82
#